data_AF-A0A3B9VXW1-F1
#
_entry.id   AF-A0A3B9VXW1-F1
#
_cell.length_a   1.000
_cell.length_b   1.000
_cell.length_c   1.000
_cell.angle_alpha   90.00
_cell.angle_beta   90.00
_cell.angle_gamma   90.00
#
_symmetry.space_group_name_H-M   'P 1'
#
loop_
_entity.id
_entity.type
_entity.pdbx_description
1 polymer ?
#
loop_
_entity_poly.entity_id
_entity_poly.type
_entity_poly.pdbx_seq_one_letter_code
_entity_poly.pdbx_strand_id
1 'polypeptide(L)' 'RSLPLATTHLRIALSVAGDQAAILGASQMVTQYVLSPAAIEATLQAAG' A
#
# COMPACT_ATOMS: atom_id res chain seq x y z
N ARG A 1 8.33 29.00 22.80
CA ARG A 1 7.78 27.63 22.84
C ARG A 1 8.62 26.78 21.90
N SER A 2 9.34 25.78 22.40
CA SER A 2 10.05 24.81 21.55
C SER A 2 9.05 23.80 20.97
N LEU A 3 9.41 23.21 19.82
CA LEU A 3 8.63 22.14 19.20
C LEU A 3 8.54 20.92 20.14
N PRO A 4 7.43 20.17 20.14
CA PRO A 4 7.33 18.93 20.91
C PRO A 4 8.45 17.97 20.53
N LEU A 5 9.24 17.51 21.50
CA LEU A 5 10.39 16.60 21.30
C LEU A 5 10.02 15.39 20.44
N ALA A 6 8.79 14.89 20.59
CA ALA A 6 8.22 13.76 19.85
C ALA A 6 8.11 13.99 18.33
N THR A 7 8.11 15.24 17.88
CA THR A 7 7.94 15.59 16.45
C THR A 7 9.22 16.09 15.80
N THR A 8 10.36 16.04 16.52
CA THR A 8 11.65 16.58 16.05
C THR A 8 12.10 16.01 14.70
N HIS A 9 11.72 14.77 14.40
CA HIS A 9 12.08 14.09 13.15
C HIS A 9 10.87 13.77 12.26
N LEU A 10 9.69 14.27 12.60
CA LEU A 10 8.50 14.03 11.79
C LEU A 10 8.49 14.99 10.61
N ARG A 11 8.35 14.45 9.39
CA ARG A 11 8.26 15.23 8.16
C ARG A 11 6.87 15.08 7.55
N ILE A 12 6.22 16.22 7.30
CA ILE A 12 5.03 16.30 6.45
C ILE A 12 5.53 16.47 5.02
N ALA A 13 5.19 15.53 4.14
CA ALA A 13 5.63 15.54 2.75
C ALA A 13 4.51 15.07 1.82
N LEU A 14 4.53 15.57 0.60
CA LEU A 14 3.70 15.04 -0.47
C LEU A 14 4.21 13.66 -0.90
N SER A 15 3.30 12.84 -1.41
CA SER A 15 3.64 11.54 -1.99
C SER A 15 4.58 11.70 -3.18
N VAL A 16 5.62 10.88 -3.25
CA VAL A 16 6.51 10.80 -4.43
C VAL A 16 5.76 10.34 -5.67
N ALA A 17 4.69 9.55 -5.50
CA ALA A 17 3.83 9.11 -6.59
C ALA A 17 2.84 10.19 -7.09
N GLY A 18 2.79 11.35 -6.41
CA GLY A 18 1.88 12.44 -6.75
C GLY A 18 0.42 11.97 -6.90
N ASP A 19 -0.22 12.41 -7.98
CA ASP A 19 -1.63 12.10 -8.29
C ASP A 19 -1.89 10.62 -8.53
N GLN A 20 -0.85 9.82 -8.80
CA GLN A 20 -0.95 8.38 -9.04
C GLN A 20 -0.85 7.55 -7.76
N ALA A 21 -0.63 8.17 -6.60
CA ALA A 21 -0.44 7.48 -5.33
C ALA A 21 -1.60 6.52 -4.99
N ALA A 22 -2.83 6.93 -5.29
CA ALA A 22 -4.02 6.11 -5.06
C ALA A 22 -4.02 4.84 -5.92
N ILE A 23 -3.75 4.99 -7.22
CA ILE A 23 -3.76 3.87 -8.17
C ILE A 23 -2.63 2.90 -7.84
N LEU A 24 -1.41 3.40 -7.63
CA LEU A 24 -0.26 2.55 -7.30
C LEU A 24 -0.43 1.81 -5.97
N GLY A 25 -0.99 2.47 -4.95
CA GLY A 25 -1.32 1.83 -3.68
C GLY A 25 -2.36 0.72 -3.84
N ALA A 26 -3.44 0.99 -4.59
CA ALA A 26 -4.47 -0.01 -4.87
C ALA A 26 -3.93 -1.20 -5.67
N SER A 27 -3.12 -0.94 -6.71
CA SER A 27 -2.47 -1.99 -7.50
C SER A 27 -1.58 -2.87 -6.61
N GLN A 28 -0.78 -2.29 -5.73
CA GLN A 28 0.02 -3.08 -4.78
C GLN A 28 -0.85 -3.94 -3.87
N MET A 29 -1.93 -3.40 -3.29
CA MET A 29 -2.83 -4.20 -2.46
C MET A 29 -3.43 -5.38 -3.24
N VAL A 30 -3.90 -5.14 -4.47
CA VAL A 30 -4.44 -6.20 -5.33
C VAL A 30 -3.39 -7.26 -5.61
N THR A 31 -2.17 -6.87 -5.99
CA THR A 31 -1.07 -7.81 -6.24
C THR A 31 -0.72 -8.62 -4.99
N GLN A 32 -0.67 -7.99 -3.82
CA GLN A 32 -0.27 -8.64 -2.57
C GLN A 32 -1.32 -9.59 -2.02
N TYR A 33 -2.61 -9.30 -2.20
CA TYR A 33 -3.69 -10.04 -1.55
C TYR A 33 -4.56 -10.81 -2.53
N VAL A 34 -5.09 -10.13 -3.55
CA VAL A 34 -6.05 -10.69 -4.50
C VAL A 34 -5.35 -11.61 -5.50
N LEU A 35 -4.19 -11.18 -6.02
CA LEU A 35 -3.38 -11.95 -6.97
C LEU A 35 -2.19 -12.64 -6.26
N SER A 36 -2.31 -12.87 -4.96
CA SER A 36 -1.31 -13.65 -4.22
C SER A 36 -1.27 -15.09 -4.76
N PRO A 37 -0.12 -15.79 -4.66
CA PRO A 37 -0.05 -17.18 -5.07
C PRO A 37 -1.13 -18.05 -4.41
N ALA A 38 -1.35 -17.87 -3.10
CA ALA A 38 -2.37 -18.62 -2.37
C ALA A 38 -3.80 -18.33 -2.88
N ALA A 39 -4.12 -17.06 -3.20
CA ALA A 39 -5.42 -16.70 -3.75
C ALA A 39 -5.62 -17.24 -5.17
N ILE A 40 -4.57 -17.24 -5.99
CA ILE A 40 -4.60 -17.83 -7.34
C ILE A 40 -4.87 -19.33 -7.24
N GLU A 41 -4.12 -20.05 -6.41
CA GLU A 41 -4.32 -21.49 -6.22
C GLU A 41 -5.74 -21.79 -5.73
N ALA A 42 -6.24 -21.07 -4.72
CA ALA A 42 -7.59 -21.25 -4.21
C ALA A 42 -8.66 -21.00 -5.30
N THR A 43 -8.45 -19.99 -6.15
CA THR A 43 -9.35 -19.68 -7.27
C THR A 43 -9.34 -20.78 -8.32
N LEU A 44 -8.15 -21.33 -8.64
CA LEU A 44 -8.01 -22.42 -9.59
C LEU A 44 -8.70 -23.70 -9.09
N GLN A 45 -8.54 -24.02 -7.80
CA GLN A 45 -9.22 -25.17 -7.18
C GLN A 45 -10.74 -25.02 -7.16
N ALA A 46 -11.26 -23.81 -7.00
CA ALA A 46 -12.70 -23.54 -7.01
C ALA A 46 -13.32 -23.57 -8.41
N ALA A 47 -12.51 -23.37 -9.46
CA ALA A 47 -12.97 -23.31 -10.85
C ALA A 47 -12.91 -24.66 -11.58
N GLY A 48 -12.21 -25.65 -11.03
CA GLY A 48 -12.13 -27.02 -11.54
C GLY A 48 -13.17 -27.94 -10.91
#